data_AF-A0A6J5UYF2-F1
#
_entry.id   AF-A0A6J5UYF2-F1
#
_cell.length_a   1.000
_cell.length_b   1.000
_cell.length_c   1.000
_cell.angle_alpha   90.00
_cell.angle_beta   90.00
_cell.angle_gamma   90.00
#
_symmetry.space_group_name_H-M   'P 1'
#
loop_
_entity.id
_entity.type
_entity.pdbx_description
1 polymer ?
#
loop_
_entity_poly.entity_id
_entity_poly.type
_entity_poly.pdbx_seq_one_letter_code
_entity_poly.pdbx_strand_id
1 'polypeptide(L)'
;MNSDPATRDCVDQLEDALSRLNDSVSAMGQKALTEAKVNDIQTWISSAVTDQETCLDGLEEMGSTAVDKVKSKMKRSMEYTSNSLAIVANFKAILDKFHIPLH
;
A
#
# COMPACT_ATOMS: atom_id res chain seq x y z
N MET A 1 -4.42 22.86 14.06
CA MET A 1 -4.76 22.69 12.64
C MET A 1 -6.13 22.06 12.59
N ASN A 2 -7.16 22.80 12.19
CA ASN A 2 -8.48 22.21 11.94
C ASN A 2 -8.50 21.85 10.44
N SER A 3 -8.12 20.63 10.12
CA SER A 3 -8.21 20.08 8.76
C SER A 3 -9.70 19.95 8.38
N ASP A 4 -10.07 20.33 7.17
CA ASP A 4 -11.42 20.12 6.65
C ASP A 4 -11.75 18.60 6.58
N PRO A 5 -13.03 18.21 6.50
CA PRO A 5 -13.44 16.81 6.50
C PRO A 5 -12.70 15.94 5.47
N ALA A 6 -12.50 16.43 4.24
CA ALA A 6 -11.82 15.66 3.19
C ALA A 6 -10.34 15.43 3.53
N THR A 7 -9.69 16.42 4.16
CA THR A 7 -8.32 16.24 4.65
C THR A 7 -8.26 15.23 5.80
N ARG A 8 -9.28 15.15 6.66
CA ARG A 8 -9.33 14.15 7.75
C ARG A 8 -9.55 12.75 7.18
N ASP A 9 -10.51 12.60 6.27
CA ASP A 9 -10.78 11.32 5.61
C ASP A 9 -9.55 10.82 4.84
N CYS A 10 -8.83 11.71 4.14
CA CYS A 10 -7.56 11.32 3.52
C CYS A 10 -6.51 10.86 4.54
N VAL A 11 -6.40 11.52 5.71
CA VAL A 11 -5.47 11.07 6.76
C VAL A 11 -5.83 9.66 7.23
N ASP A 12 -7.11 9.38 7.46
CA ASP A 12 -7.56 8.04 7.87
C ASP A 12 -7.22 6.98 6.81
N GLN A 13 -7.42 7.28 5.52
CA GLN A 13 -6.98 6.40 4.42
C GLN A 13 -5.46 6.15 4.43
N LEU A 14 -4.64 7.16 4.72
CA LEU A 14 -3.18 6.99 4.79
C LEU A 14 -2.73 6.20 6.02
N GLU A 15 -3.47 6.29 7.13
CA GLU A 15 -3.24 5.46 8.32
C GLU A 15 -3.57 3.99 8.03
N ASP A 16 -4.68 3.72 7.32
CA ASP A 16 -5.04 2.39 6.85
C ASP A 16 -3.99 1.81 5.89
N ALA A 17 -3.52 2.61 4.93
CA ALA A 17 -2.46 2.21 4.01
C ALA A 17 -1.19 1.83 4.76
N LEU A 18 -0.80 2.63 5.76
CA LEU A 18 0.37 2.35 6.60
C LEU A 18 0.19 1.06 7.41
N SER A 19 -0.99 0.83 7.99
CA SER A 19 -1.31 -0.39 8.73
C SER A 19 -1.15 -1.63 7.84
N ARG A 20 -1.74 -1.61 6.64
CA ARG A 20 -1.65 -2.70 5.64
C ARG A 20 -0.20 -2.98 5.20
N LEU A 21 0.60 -1.93 5.01
CA LEU A 21 2.02 -2.06 4.72
C LEU A 21 2.81 -2.67 5.89
N ASN A 22 2.48 -2.30 7.13
CA ASN A 22 3.09 -2.88 8.33
C ASN A 22 2.74 -4.36 8.51
N ASP A 23 1.50 -4.75 8.22
CA ASP A 23 1.07 -6.15 8.23
C ASP A 23 1.84 -6.95 7.17
N SER A 24 2.01 -6.38 5.98
CA SER A 24 2.81 -6.97 4.90
C SER A 24 4.26 -7.23 5.31
N VAL A 25 4.93 -6.24 5.91
CA VAL A 25 6.30 -6.38 6.41
C VAL A 25 6.37 -7.41 7.54
N SER A 26 5.39 -7.39 8.46
CA SER A 26 5.32 -8.32 9.58
C SER A 26 5.18 -9.76 9.12
N ALA A 27 4.38 -10.03 8.09
CA ALA A 27 4.23 -11.35 7.49
C ALA A 27 5.49 -11.81 6.75
N MET A 28 6.15 -10.90 6.00
CA MET A 28 7.43 -11.17 5.32
C MET A 28 8.57 -11.50 6.29
N GLY A 29 8.56 -10.92 7.50
CA GLY A 29 9.59 -11.14 8.52
C GLY A 29 9.48 -12.47 9.29
N GLN A 30 8.43 -13.27 9.05
CA GLN A 30 8.24 -14.55 9.75
C GLN A 30 9.11 -15.67 9.17
N LYS A 31 9.51 -16.63 10.01
CA LYS A 31 10.42 -17.75 9.64
C LYS A 31 9.97 -18.59 8.43
N ALA A 32 8.67 -18.71 8.20
CA ALA A 32 8.10 -19.49 7.12
C ALA A 32 7.19 -18.60 6.28
N LEU A 33 7.55 -18.42 5.01
CA LEU A 33 6.75 -17.71 4.02
C LEU A 33 6.00 -18.76 3.20
N THR A 34 4.71 -18.88 3.47
CA THR A 34 3.81 -19.83 2.82
C THR A 34 3.06 -19.14 1.67
N GLU A 35 2.49 -19.91 0.74
CA GLU A 35 1.68 -19.35 -0.34
C GLU A 35 0.50 -18.50 0.19
N ALA A 36 -0.16 -18.95 1.28
CA ALA A 36 -1.23 -18.20 1.92
C ALA A 36 -0.76 -16.81 2.40
N LYS A 37 0.42 -16.73 3.02
CA LYS A 37 0.99 -15.45 3.46
C LYS A 37 1.34 -14.54 2.30
N VAL A 38 1.87 -15.09 1.21
CA VAL A 38 2.15 -14.30 0.00
C VAL A 38 0.85 -13.70 -0.55
N ASN A 39 -0.25 -14.46 -0.54
CA ASN A 39 -1.56 -13.96 -0.94
C ASN A 39 -2.09 -12.87 0.01
N ASP A 40 -1.91 -13.03 1.33
CA ASP A 40 -2.27 -12.00 2.31
C ASP A 40 -1.47 -10.71 2.08
N ILE A 41 -0.16 -10.82 1.89
CA ILE A 41 0.73 -9.68 1.56
C ILE A 41 0.28 -9.00 0.28
N GLN A 42 -0.04 -9.76 -0.77
CA GLN A 42 -0.52 -9.19 -2.03
C GLN A 42 -1.84 -8.42 -1.82
N THR A 43 -2.73 -8.97 -1.00
CA THR A 43 -4.00 -8.34 -0.66
C THR A 43 -3.76 -7.03 0.08
N TRP A 44 -2.97 -7.03 1.15
CA TRP A 44 -2.68 -5.83 1.93
C TRP A 44 -1.98 -4.73 1.13
N ILE A 45 -0.99 -5.07 0.29
CA ILE A 45 -0.35 -4.06 -0.55
C ILE A 45 -1.33 -3.50 -1.60
N SER A 46 -2.17 -4.35 -2.21
CA SER A 46 -3.21 -3.89 -3.15
C SER A 46 -4.18 -2.93 -2.45
N SER A 47 -4.61 -3.29 -1.25
CA SER A 47 -5.45 -2.47 -0.39
C SER A 47 -4.77 -1.14 -0.04
N ALA A 48 -3.46 -1.11 0.25
CA ALA A 48 -2.73 0.13 0.51
C ALA A 48 -2.64 1.05 -0.73
N VAL A 49 -2.57 0.49 -1.96
CA VAL A 49 -2.69 1.28 -3.20
C VAL A 49 -4.07 1.94 -3.26
N THR A 50 -5.13 1.15 -3.04
CA THR A 50 -6.51 1.65 -3.08
C THR A 50 -6.76 2.77 -2.08
N ASP A 51 -6.23 2.70 -0.85
CA ASP A 51 -6.42 3.79 0.12
C ASP A 51 -5.70 5.07 -0.30
N GLN A 52 -4.48 4.94 -0.87
CA GLN A 52 -3.73 6.10 -1.37
C GLN A 52 -4.47 6.78 -2.52
N GLU A 53 -5.08 6.01 -3.43
CA GLU A 53 -5.94 6.53 -4.50
C GLU A 53 -7.21 7.17 -3.93
N THR A 54 -7.90 6.48 -3.00
CA THR A 54 -9.13 6.96 -2.35
C THR A 54 -8.92 8.28 -1.60
N CYS A 55 -7.78 8.48 -0.92
CA CYS A 55 -7.44 9.77 -0.31
C CYS A 55 -7.41 10.89 -1.37
N LEU A 56 -6.75 10.66 -2.52
CA LEU A 56 -6.59 11.68 -3.54
C LEU A 56 -7.91 11.99 -4.25
N ASP A 57 -8.66 10.95 -4.58
CA ASP A 57 -9.98 11.06 -5.23
C ASP A 57 -10.95 11.82 -4.31
N GLY A 58 -11.01 11.48 -3.01
CA GLY A 58 -11.86 12.19 -2.05
C GLY A 58 -11.50 13.67 -1.88
N LEU A 59 -10.20 14.01 -1.92
CA LEU A 59 -9.76 15.41 -1.91
C LEU A 59 -10.16 16.15 -3.20
N GLU A 60 -10.07 15.49 -4.35
CA GLU A 60 -10.43 16.05 -5.65
C GLU A 60 -11.95 16.28 -5.77
N GLU A 61 -12.76 15.29 -5.40
CA GLU A 61 -14.23 15.36 -5.41
C GLU A 61 -14.77 16.48 -4.52
N MET A 62 -14.10 16.73 -3.38
CA MET A 62 -14.46 17.79 -2.44
C MET A 62 -13.89 19.16 -2.82
N GLY A 63 -13.17 19.27 -3.93
CA GLY A 63 -12.55 20.52 -4.37
C GLY A 63 -11.50 21.06 -3.38
N SER A 64 -10.82 20.17 -2.65
CA SER A 64 -9.86 20.57 -1.62
C SER A 64 -8.63 21.23 -2.24
N THR A 65 -8.26 22.40 -1.71
CA THR A 65 -7.02 23.10 -2.08
C THR A 65 -5.74 22.33 -1.69
N ALA A 66 -5.86 21.25 -0.91
CA ALA A 66 -4.74 20.42 -0.49
C ALA A 66 -4.32 19.37 -1.51
N VAL A 67 -5.15 19.04 -2.51
CA VAL A 67 -4.98 17.86 -3.37
C VAL A 67 -3.60 17.80 -4.05
N ASP A 68 -3.14 18.89 -4.67
CA ASP A 68 -1.85 18.93 -5.37
C ASP A 68 -0.67 18.74 -4.42
N LYS A 69 -0.76 19.32 -3.22
CA LYS A 69 0.28 19.22 -2.20
C LYS A 69 0.36 17.80 -1.65
N VAL A 70 -0.78 17.19 -1.39
CA VAL A 70 -0.88 15.81 -0.89
C VAL A 70 -0.37 14.84 -1.96
N LYS A 71 -0.85 14.95 -3.20
CA LYS A 71 -0.39 14.16 -4.35
C LYS A 71 1.12 14.25 -4.57
N SER A 72 1.69 15.45 -4.52
CA SER A 72 3.14 15.66 -4.66
C SER A 72 3.94 14.97 -3.55
N LYS A 73 3.47 15.04 -2.30
CA LYS A 73 4.12 14.37 -1.16
C LYS A 73 3.96 12.85 -1.20
N MET A 74 2.82 12.36 -1.65
CA MET A 74 2.50 10.93 -1.71
C MET A 74 3.12 10.23 -2.92
N LYS A 75 3.51 10.94 -3.97
CA LYS A 75 4.00 10.36 -5.23
C LYS A 75 4.98 9.20 -5.04
N ARG A 76 6.04 9.39 -4.25
CA ARG A 76 7.03 8.34 -4.00
C ARG A 76 6.45 7.15 -3.23
N SER A 77 5.55 7.41 -2.28
CA SER A 77 4.86 6.37 -1.53
C SER A 77 4.05 5.49 -2.48
N MET A 78 3.29 6.11 -3.39
CA MET A 78 2.52 5.38 -4.41
C MET A 78 3.41 4.56 -5.33
N GLU A 79 4.52 5.15 -5.83
CA GLU A 79 5.50 4.43 -6.64
C GLU A 79 6.07 3.21 -5.89
N TYR A 80 6.41 3.36 -4.61
CA TYR A 80 6.94 2.25 -3.80
C TYR A 80 5.90 1.18 -3.51
N THR A 81 4.65 1.56 -3.19
CA THR A 81 3.57 0.61 -2.99
C THR A 81 3.30 -0.19 -4.26
N SER A 82 3.17 0.49 -5.42
CA SER A 82 2.96 -0.18 -6.71
C SER A 82 4.12 -1.10 -7.11
N ASN A 83 5.36 -0.65 -6.91
CA ASN A 83 6.55 -1.50 -7.16
C ASN A 83 6.55 -2.74 -6.26
N SER A 84 6.20 -2.57 -4.98
CA SER A 84 6.11 -3.70 -4.03
C SER A 84 5.02 -4.68 -4.44
N LEU A 85 3.86 -4.19 -4.91
CA LEU A 85 2.79 -5.03 -5.42
C LEU A 85 3.24 -5.85 -6.62
N ALA A 86 3.95 -5.23 -7.57
CA ALA A 86 4.47 -5.90 -8.75
C ALA A 86 5.46 -7.02 -8.37
N ILE A 87 6.31 -6.79 -7.37
CA ILE A 87 7.23 -7.81 -6.85
C ILE A 87 6.46 -8.97 -6.24
N VAL A 88 5.47 -8.69 -5.38
CA VAL A 88 4.70 -9.73 -4.68
C VAL A 88 3.83 -10.53 -5.66
N ALA A 89 3.23 -9.88 -6.65
CA ALA A 89 2.46 -10.56 -7.71
C ALA A 89 3.33 -11.52 -8.55
N ASN A 90 4.64 -11.28 -8.62
CA ASN A 90 5.59 -12.14 -9.34
C ASN A 90 6.46 -12.98 -8.39
N PHE A 91 6.13 -13.02 -7.11
CA PHE A 91 7.02 -13.55 -6.08
C PHE A 91 7.34 -15.03 -6.28
N LYS A 92 6.33 -15.85 -6.63
CA LYS A 92 6.53 -17.27 -6.94
C LYS A 92 7.53 -17.48 -8.08
N ALA A 93 7.36 -16.76 -9.19
CA ALA A 93 8.25 -16.83 -10.34
C ALA A 93 9.69 -16.39 -10.00
N ILE A 94 9.82 -15.37 -9.13
CA ILE A 94 11.12 -14.92 -8.63
C ILE A 94 11.79 -16.02 -7.81
N LEU A 95 11.09 -16.60 -6.85
CA LEU A 95 11.64 -17.66 -5.99
C LEU A 95 12.04 -18.90 -6.78
N ASP A 96 11.19 -19.33 -7.73
CA ASP A 96 11.48 -20.46 -8.63
C ASP A 96 12.77 -20.21 -9.42
N LYS A 97 12.96 -18.99 -9.95
CA LYS A 97 14.18 -18.61 -10.68
C LYS A 97 15.44 -18.65 -9.80
N PHE A 98 15.32 -18.38 -8.51
CA PHE A 98 16.43 -18.41 -7.55
C PHE A 98 16.56 -19.74 -6.81
N HIS A 99 15.73 -20.75 -7.11
CA HIS A 99 15.70 -22.04 -6.42
C HIS A 99 15.46 -21.91 -4.90
N ILE A 100 14.65 -20.93 -4.49
CA ILE A 100 14.27 -20.72 -3.10
C ILE A 100 12.90 -21.40 -2.86
N PRO A 101 12.82 -22.42 -1.99
CA PRO A 101 11.55 -23.07 -1.72
C PRO A 101 10.66 -22.17 -0.85
N LEU A 102 9.37 -22.08 -1.21
CA LEU A 102 8.33 -21.65 -0.27
C LEU A 102 8.13 -22.73 0.79
N HIS A 103 7.84 -22.31 2.03
CA HIS A 103 7.57 -23.22 3.14
C HIS A 103 6.12 -23.73 3.11
#